data_AF-A0A966M5C0-F1
#
_entry.id   AF-A0A966M5C0-F1
#
_cell.length_a   1.000
_cell.length_b   1.000
_cell.length_c   1.000
_cell.angle_alpha   90.00
_cell.angle_beta   90.00
_cell.angle_gamma   90.00
#
_symmetry.space_group_name_H-M   'P 1'
#
loop_
_entity.id
_entity.type
_entity.pdbx_description
1 polymer ?
#
loop_
_entity_poly.entity_id
_entity_poly.type
_entity_poly.pdbx_seq_one_letter_code
_entity_poly.pdbx_strand_id
1 'polypeptide(L)'
;MKVWISLLVIYSSFFIWYTDLGGKLTDDEIEYYANKFESNALKDGRVLEPRTKELLQKFMEEDSGKQFMMVNVIDMSENPIFPDGTVAEESSDVLMNEYMEHMYGELFKRASHPAYFGGAINGSMDLVGIENAEVWETAALFRYKSRRS
;
A
#
# COMPACT_ATOMS: atom_id res chain seq x y z
N MET A 1 -26.70 1.83 32.44
CA MET A 1 -27.13 1.37 31.09
C MET A 1 -26.64 2.27 29.96
N LYS A 2 -26.82 3.60 29.99
CA LYS A 2 -26.43 4.51 28.88
C LYS A 2 -24.95 4.38 28.46
N VAL A 3 -24.02 4.37 29.41
CA VAL A 3 -22.57 4.23 29.15
C VAL A 3 -22.25 2.92 28.41
N TRP A 4 -22.84 1.81 28.84
CA TRP A 4 -22.62 0.49 28.22
C TRP A 4 -23.13 0.43 26.78
N ILE A 5 -24.28 1.06 26.50
CA ILE A 5 -24.82 1.15 25.15
C ILE A 5 -23.88 1.99 24.27
N SER A 6 -23.40 3.14 24.77
CA SER A 6 -22.45 3.98 24.03
C SER A 6 -21.15 3.24 23.70
N LEU A 7 -20.57 2.52 24.67
CA LEU A 7 -19.38 1.72 24.45
C LEU A 7 -19.61 0.59 23.43
N LEU A 8 -20.76 -0.09 23.51
CA LEU A 8 -21.12 -1.15 22.58
C LEU A 8 -21.30 -0.62 21.15
N VAL A 9 -21.90 0.56 20.98
CA VAL A 9 -22.04 1.21 19.67
C VAL A 9 -20.67 1.57 19.12
N ILE A 10 -19.82 2.25 19.89
CA ILE A 10 -18.47 2.64 19.45
C ILE A 10 -17.64 1.42 19.05
N TYR A 11 -17.64 0.38 19.90
CA TYR A 11 -16.93 -0.86 19.62
C TYR A 11 -17.46 -1.56 18.37
N SER A 12 -18.78 -1.70 18.24
CA SER A 12 -19.39 -2.35 17.07
C SER A 12 -19.07 -1.60 15.77
N SER A 13 -19.15 -0.26 15.80
CA SER A 13 -18.80 0.58 14.65
C SER A 13 -17.32 0.40 14.27
N PHE A 14 -16.42 0.43 15.25
CA PHE A 14 -14.99 0.20 15.01
C PHE A 14 -14.74 -1.21 14.48
N PHE A 15 -15.36 -2.23 15.08
CA PHE A 15 -15.20 -3.62 14.70
C PHE A 15 -15.62 -3.88 13.25
N ILE A 16 -16.77 -3.35 12.83
CA ILE A 16 -17.27 -3.49 11.45
C ILE A 16 -16.36 -2.77 10.45
N TRP A 17 -15.84 -1.58 10.82
CA TRP A 17 -14.94 -0.82 9.95
C TRP A 17 -13.56 -1.48 9.82
N TYR A 18 -12.99 -1.95 10.94
CA TYR A 18 -11.61 -2.40 11.05
C TYR A 18 -11.38 -3.87 10.69
N THR A 19 -12.39 -4.72 10.90
CA THR A 19 -12.31 -6.15 10.62
C THR A 19 -12.70 -6.44 9.18
N ASP A 20 -11.95 -7.30 8.51
CA ASP A 20 -12.38 -7.81 7.21
C ASP A 20 -13.49 -8.86 7.40
N LEU A 21 -14.67 -8.55 6.88
CA LEU A 21 -15.83 -9.44 6.83
C LEU A 21 -16.14 -9.91 5.40
N GLY A 22 -15.37 -9.44 4.41
CA GLY A 22 -15.64 -9.68 2.99
C GLY A 22 -15.04 -10.98 2.45
N GLY A 23 -14.09 -11.59 3.17
CA GLY A 23 -13.42 -12.81 2.73
C GLY A 23 -12.66 -12.62 1.42
N LYS A 24 -12.38 -13.74 0.74
CA LYS A 24 -11.60 -13.76 -0.50
C LYS A 24 -12.30 -12.96 -1.61
N LEU A 25 -11.50 -12.40 -2.52
CA LEU A 25 -12.00 -11.88 -3.79
C LEU A 25 -12.70 -12.99 -4.60
N THR A 26 -13.79 -12.62 -5.28
CA THR A 26 -14.44 -13.48 -6.27
C THR A 26 -13.78 -13.32 -7.64
N ASP A 27 -14.02 -14.26 -8.55
CA ASP A 27 -13.50 -14.19 -9.93
C ASP A 27 -13.96 -12.89 -10.64
N ASP A 28 -15.23 -12.50 -10.45
CA ASP A 28 -15.79 -11.24 -10.98
C ASP A 28 -15.05 -10.01 -10.43
N GLU A 29 -14.67 -10.02 -9.14
CA GLU A 29 -13.92 -8.92 -8.54
C GLU A 29 -12.49 -8.87 -9.05
N ILE A 30 -11.84 -10.04 -9.20
CA ILE A 30 -10.50 -10.13 -9.77
C ILE A 30 -10.51 -9.54 -11.19
N GLU A 31 -11.47 -9.93 -12.03
CA GLU A 31 -11.63 -9.37 -13.37
C GLU A 31 -11.89 -7.87 -13.34
N TYR A 32 -12.77 -7.40 -12.45
CA TYR A 32 -13.04 -5.98 -12.26
C TYR A 32 -11.76 -5.19 -11.93
N TYR A 33 -10.93 -5.67 -11.00
CA TYR A 33 -9.70 -5.00 -10.62
C TYR A 33 -8.65 -5.05 -11.73
N ALA A 34 -8.52 -6.17 -12.45
CA ALA A 34 -7.65 -6.27 -13.61
C ALA A 34 -7.97 -5.19 -14.67
N ASN A 35 -9.26 -5.06 -15.01
CA ASN A 35 -9.73 -4.03 -15.94
C ASN A 35 -9.50 -2.61 -15.40
N LYS A 36 -9.64 -2.41 -14.08
CA LYS A 36 -9.40 -1.12 -13.43
C LYS A 36 -7.92 -0.71 -13.49
N PHE A 37 -7.00 -1.65 -13.29
CA PHE A 37 -5.56 -1.38 -13.41
C PHE A 37 -5.18 -0.96 -14.83
N GLU A 38 -5.69 -1.66 -15.85
CA GLU A 38 -5.49 -1.28 -17.25
C GLU A 38 -6.08 0.09 -17.57
N SER A 39 -7.33 0.34 -17.17
CA SER A 39 -7.99 1.62 -17.40
C SER A 39 -7.24 2.79 -16.75
N ASN A 40 -6.72 2.61 -15.54
CA ASN A 40 -5.94 3.63 -14.86
C ASN A 40 -4.60 3.88 -15.55
N ALA A 41 -3.89 2.83 -15.97
CA ALA A 41 -2.65 2.99 -16.74
C ALA A 41 -2.89 3.80 -18.02
N LEU A 42 -3.97 3.49 -18.75
CA LEU A 42 -4.33 4.19 -19.98
C LEU A 42 -4.69 5.67 -19.74
N LYS A 43 -5.36 5.98 -18.62
CA LYS A 43 -5.64 7.39 -18.23
C LYS A 43 -4.36 8.18 -17.99
N ASP A 44 -3.33 7.52 -17.50
CA ASP A 44 -2.01 8.11 -17.27
C ASP A 44 -1.11 8.09 -18.52
N GLY A 45 -1.67 7.75 -19.69
CA GLY A 45 -0.92 7.65 -20.95
C GLY A 45 0.07 6.48 -21.01
N ARG A 46 -0.08 5.50 -20.12
CA ARG A 46 0.80 4.33 -19.99
C ARG A 46 0.08 3.05 -20.45
N VAL A 47 0.86 2.07 -20.87
CA VAL A 47 0.36 0.69 -21.07
C VAL A 47 0.87 -0.14 -19.90
N LEU A 48 -0.01 -0.94 -19.30
CA LEU A 48 0.39 -1.84 -18.23
C LEU A 48 1.29 -2.95 -18.82
N GLU A 49 2.53 -3.03 -18.36
CA GLU A 49 3.46 -4.05 -18.86
C GLU A 49 2.95 -5.46 -18.57
N PRO A 50 3.15 -6.44 -19.48
CA PRO A 50 2.64 -7.81 -19.31
C PRO A 50 3.06 -8.45 -17.99
N ARG A 51 4.33 -8.29 -17.59
CA ARG A 51 4.84 -8.83 -16.33
C ARG A 51 4.13 -8.21 -15.11
N THR A 52 3.91 -6.91 -15.12
CA THR A 52 3.21 -6.21 -14.03
C THR A 52 1.76 -6.65 -13.95
N LYS A 53 1.10 -6.84 -15.10
CA LYS A 53 -0.26 -7.39 -15.17
C LYS A 53 -0.33 -8.78 -14.56
N GLU A 54 0.59 -9.68 -14.90
CA GLU A 54 0.66 -11.04 -14.32
C GLU A 54 0.88 -11.01 -12.80
N LEU A 55 1.77 -10.14 -12.31
CA LEU A 55 2.01 -9.98 -10.87
C LEU A 55 0.77 -9.48 -10.14
N LEU A 56 0.07 -8.48 -10.68
CA LEU A 56 -1.16 -7.96 -10.10
C LEU A 56 -2.27 -9.01 -10.13
N GLN A 57 -2.42 -9.76 -11.23
CA GLN A 57 -3.39 -10.84 -11.35
C GLN A 57 -3.15 -11.91 -10.28
N LYS A 58 -1.92 -12.42 -10.17
CA LYS A 58 -1.53 -13.40 -9.15
C LYS A 58 -1.73 -12.85 -7.74
N PHE A 59 -1.38 -11.59 -7.51
CA PHE A 59 -1.63 -10.89 -6.26
C PHE A 59 -3.12 -10.73 -5.97
N MET A 60 -4.04 -10.89 -6.90
CA MET A 60 -5.48 -10.90 -6.58
C MET A 60 -5.97 -12.34 -6.37
N GLU A 61 -5.53 -13.28 -7.21
CA GLU A 61 -5.91 -14.70 -7.15
C GLU A 61 -5.48 -15.41 -5.86
N GLU A 62 -4.30 -15.07 -5.32
CA GLU A 62 -3.79 -15.71 -4.10
C GLU A 62 -4.47 -15.22 -2.81
N ASP A 63 -5.67 -14.63 -2.91
CA ASP A 63 -6.28 -13.94 -1.79
C ASP A 63 -6.63 -14.96 -0.70
N SER A 64 -6.10 -14.70 0.48
CA SER A 64 -6.38 -15.52 1.66
C SER A 64 -7.69 -15.11 2.34
N GLY A 65 -8.28 -13.98 1.95
CA GLY A 65 -9.47 -13.40 2.58
C GLY A 65 -9.16 -12.85 3.96
N LYS A 66 -7.92 -12.38 4.16
CA LYS A 66 -7.40 -11.89 5.43
C LYS A 66 -6.62 -10.60 5.20
N GLN A 67 -6.46 -9.85 6.29
CA GLN A 67 -5.52 -8.74 6.33
C GLN A 67 -4.10 -9.20 5.99
N PHE A 68 -3.30 -8.29 5.43
CA PHE A 68 -1.90 -8.52 5.13
C PHE A 68 -1.06 -7.29 5.45
N MET A 69 0.25 -7.52 5.59
CA MET A 69 1.23 -6.45 5.73
C MET A 69 1.99 -6.34 4.42
N MET A 70 2.08 -5.13 3.87
CA MET A 70 2.99 -4.83 2.79
C MET A 70 4.29 -4.30 3.39
N VAL A 71 5.40 -4.95 3.05
CA VAL A 71 6.74 -4.53 3.44
C VAL A 71 7.26 -3.62 2.35
N ASN A 72 7.62 -2.39 2.72
CA ASN A 72 8.28 -1.44 1.85
C ASN A 72 9.67 -1.17 2.42
N VAL A 73 10.68 -1.38 1.59
CA VAL A 73 12.07 -1.02 1.86
C VAL A 73 12.40 0.07 0.85
N ILE A 74 12.67 1.26 1.35
CA ILE A 74 12.70 2.50 0.57
C ILE A 74 14.10 3.09 0.64
N ASP A 75 14.65 3.36 -0.53
CA ASP A 75 15.83 4.18 -0.75
C ASP A 75 15.37 5.43 -1.51
N MET A 76 15.52 6.60 -0.91
CA MET A 76 14.95 7.83 -1.47
C MET A 76 15.89 8.40 -2.53
N SER A 77 15.33 8.91 -3.62
CA SER A 77 16.14 9.52 -4.69
C SER A 77 16.82 10.80 -4.19
N GLU A 78 18.13 10.93 -4.41
CA GLU A 78 18.87 12.16 -4.13
C GLU A 78 18.45 13.32 -5.05
N ASN A 79 18.08 13.00 -6.29
CA ASN A 79 17.68 13.96 -7.33
C ASN A 79 16.41 13.45 -8.01
N PRO A 80 15.22 13.62 -7.40
CA PRO A 80 13.97 13.13 -7.95
C PRO A 80 13.71 13.73 -9.34
N ILE A 81 13.31 12.90 -10.29
CA ILE A 81 12.98 13.32 -11.66
C ILE A 81 11.50 13.06 -11.89
N PHE A 82 10.77 14.09 -12.32
CA PHE A 82 9.37 13.97 -12.67
C PHE A 82 9.18 13.26 -14.03
N PRO A 83 7.97 12.75 -14.32
CA PRO A 83 7.70 12.05 -15.59
C PRO A 83 7.98 12.86 -16.86
N ASP A 84 8.01 14.20 -16.77
CA ASP A 84 8.36 15.11 -17.87
C ASP A 84 9.87 15.32 -18.04
N GLY A 85 10.70 14.68 -17.20
CA GLY A 85 12.16 14.75 -17.22
C GLY A 85 12.75 15.91 -16.43
N THR A 86 11.92 16.73 -15.76
CA THR A 86 12.40 17.82 -14.91
C THR A 86 12.90 17.30 -13.56
N VAL A 87 13.97 17.89 -13.04
CA VAL A 87 14.48 17.57 -11.69
C VAL A 87 13.65 18.35 -10.68
N ALA A 88 13.23 17.70 -9.61
CA ALA A 88 12.51 18.35 -8.54
C ALA A 88 13.38 19.39 -7.83
N GLU A 89 12.81 20.56 -7.53
CA GLU A 89 13.46 21.57 -6.69
C GLU A 89 13.43 21.18 -5.21
N GLU A 90 12.44 20.39 -4.81
CA GLU A 90 12.25 19.90 -3.45
C GLU A 90 12.97 18.57 -3.23
N SER A 91 13.33 18.29 -1.97
CA SER A 91 13.91 17.00 -1.62
C SER A 91 12.87 15.88 -1.71
N SER A 92 13.35 14.65 -1.91
CA SER A 92 12.51 13.45 -1.93
C SER A 92 11.67 13.29 -0.66
N ASP A 93 12.17 13.69 0.51
CA ASP A 93 11.39 13.69 1.76
C ASP A 93 10.16 14.59 1.72
N VAL A 94 10.28 15.79 1.13
CA VAL A 94 9.16 16.74 1.00
C VAL A 94 8.10 16.17 0.06
N LEU A 95 8.53 15.66 -1.09
CA LEU A 95 7.63 15.03 -2.07
C LEU A 95 6.94 13.78 -1.51
N MET A 96 7.66 12.97 -0.73
CA MET A 96 7.08 11.80 -0.06
C MET A 96 6.05 12.21 0.98
N ASN A 97 6.29 13.28 1.75
CA ASN A 97 5.32 13.79 2.69
C ASN A 97 4.04 14.27 2.00
N GLU A 98 4.16 15.02 0.89
CA GLU A 98 3.00 15.44 0.09
C GLU A 98 2.21 14.24 -0.45
N TYR A 99 2.91 13.24 -1.00
CA TYR A 99 2.30 11.98 -1.42
C TYR A 99 1.54 11.30 -0.27
N MET A 100 2.15 11.24 0.91
CA MET A 100 1.57 10.59 2.08
C MET A 100 0.35 11.34 2.64
N GLU A 101 0.31 12.67 2.56
CA GLU A 101 -0.87 13.46 2.95
C GLU A 101 -2.13 13.02 2.19
N HIS A 102 -2.00 12.76 0.90
CA HIS A 102 -3.09 12.21 0.09
C HIS A 102 -3.41 10.76 0.45
N MET A 103 -2.38 9.94 0.69
CA MET A 103 -2.54 8.52 0.98
C MET A 103 -3.20 8.22 2.33
N TYR A 104 -2.92 9.00 3.38
CA TYR A 104 -3.46 8.74 4.72
C TYR A 104 -4.99 8.71 4.74
N GLY A 105 -5.63 9.64 4.02
CA GLY A 105 -7.08 9.71 3.93
C GLY A 105 -7.68 8.47 3.25
N GLU A 106 -7.07 8.02 2.15
CA GLU A 106 -7.54 6.83 1.42
C GLU A 106 -7.31 5.55 2.23
N LEU A 107 -6.17 5.42 2.90
CA LEU A 107 -5.87 4.29 3.78
C LEU A 107 -6.88 4.20 4.94
N PHE A 108 -7.11 5.32 5.64
CA PHE A 108 -8.03 5.37 6.77
C PHE A 108 -9.47 5.02 6.35
N LYS A 109 -9.97 5.52 5.21
CA LYS A 109 -11.30 5.15 4.69
C LYS A 109 -11.48 3.63 4.57
N ARG A 110 -10.40 2.90 4.31
CA ARG A 110 -10.37 1.44 4.14
C ARG A 110 -9.94 0.67 5.39
N ALA A 111 -9.75 1.36 6.51
CA ALA A 111 -9.15 0.83 7.74
C ALA A 111 -7.76 0.23 7.52
N SER A 112 -7.04 0.70 6.50
CA SER A 112 -5.63 0.43 6.30
C SER A 112 -4.81 1.54 6.95
N HIS A 113 -3.61 1.22 7.43
CA HIS A 113 -2.75 2.20 8.08
C HIS A 113 -1.31 1.66 8.17
N PRO A 114 -0.31 2.54 8.34
CA PRO A 114 1.01 2.09 8.73
C PRO A 114 0.98 1.41 10.09
N ALA A 115 1.65 0.27 10.19
CA ALA A 115 1.89 -0.46 11.42
C ALA A 115 3.30 -0.19 11.96
N TYR A 116 4.24 0.15 11.09
CA TYR A 116 5.62 0.45 11.43
C TYR A 116 6.24 1.41 10.42
N PHE A 117 7.07 2.32 10.92
CA PHE A 117 7.97 3.16 10.13
C PHE A 117 9.26 3.37 10.92
N GLY A 118 10.40 3.25 10.26
CA GLY A 118 11.68 3.54 10.87
C GLY A 118 12.80 3.71 9.83
N GLY A 119 13.73 4.60 10.14
CA GLY A 119 14.95 4.77 9.36
C GLY A 119 15.95 3.65 9.60
N ALA A 120 16.70 3.28 8.57
CA ALA A 120 17.86 2.42 8.67
C ALA A 120 18.97 3.13 9.45
N ILE A 121 19.62 2.41 10.37
CA ILE A 121 20.77 2.94 11.14
C ILE A 121 22.08 2.67 10.40
N ASN A 122 22.09 1.64 9.55
CA ASN A 122 23.22 1.22 8.73
C ASN A 122 22.67 0.48 7.51
N GLY A 123 23.51 0.22 6.51
CA GLY A 123 23.20 -0.73 5.45
C GLY A 123 22.88 -2.13 6.03
N SER A 124 22.26 -2.98 5.20
CA SER A 124 21.87 -4.33 5.59
C SER A 124 23.07 -5.12 6.13
N MET A 125 23.02 -5.48 7.42
CA MET A 125 24.11 -6.22 8.08
C MET A 125 24.11 -7.71 7.72
N ASP A 126 22.95 -8.25 7.37
CA ASP A 126 22.75 -9.64 6.97
C ASP A 126 21.82 -9.68 5.76
N LEU A 127 22.28 -10.30 4.68
CA LEU A 127 21.54 -10.48 3.44
C LEU A 127 21.69 -11.93 3.00
N VAL A 128 20.55 -12.59 2.79
CA VAL A 128 20.51 -13.99 2.37
C VAL A 128 19.59 -14.10 1.15
N GLY A 129 20.19 -14.30 -0.03
CA GLY A 129 19.45 -14.60 -1.26
C GLY A 129 18.67 -13.42 -1.85
N ILE A 130 18.95 -12.18 -1.43
CA ILE A 130 18.39 -10.95 -2.01
C ILE A 130 19.53 -10.17 -2.64
N GLU A 131 19.39 -9.85 -3.93
CA GLU A 131 20.36 -9.03 -4.67
C GLU A 131 20.00 -7.56 -4.57
N ASN A 132 21.00 -6.67 -4.48
CA ASN A 132 20.86 -5.21 -4.49
C ASN A 132 19.98 -4.67 -3.34
N ALA A 133 20.12 -5.23 -2.15
CA ALA A 133 19.40 -4.81 -0.94
C ALA A 133 20.35 -4.35 0.19
N GLU A 134 21.60 -4.03 -0.15
CA GLU A 134 22.64 -3.59 0.77
C GLU A 134 22.33 -2.21 1.37
N VAL A 135 21.69 -1.34 0.58
CA VAL A 135 21.41 0.06 0.93
C VAL A 135 19.92 0.33 0.84
N TRP A 136 19.37 0.89 1.91
CA TRP A 136 18.03 1.44 2.00
C TRP A 136 17.98 2.34 3.23
N GLU A 137 17.07 3.31 3.21
CA GLU A 137 17.01 4.36 4.24
C GLU A 137 15.80 4.21 5.14
N THR A 138 14.70 3.63 4.65
CA THR A 138 13.45 3.51 5.40
C THR A 138 12.82 2.14 5.24
N ALA A 139 12.37 1.56 6.36
CA ALA A 139 11.46 0.41 6.37
C ALA A 139 10.07 0.85 6.81
N ALA A 140 9.06 0.46 6.05
CA ALA A 140 7.66 0.72 6.35
C ALA A 140 6.80 -0.53 6.20
N LEU A 141 6.00 -0.82 7.23
CA LEU A 141 4.98 -1.87 7.17
C LEU A 141 3.62 -1.23 7.11
N PHE A 142 2.88 -1.49 6.03
CA PHE A 142 1.50 -1.04 5.89
C PHE A 142 0.57 -2.22 6.10
N ARG A 143 -0.34 -2.09 7.07
CA ARG A 143 -1.45 -3.02 7.24
C ARG A 143 -2.54 -2.63 6.25
N TYR A 144 -2.95 -3.60 5.45
CA TYR A 144 -4.16 -3.52 4.63
C TYR A 144 -5.24 -4.41 5.24
N LYS A 145 -6.47 -3.90 5.36
CA LYS A 145 -7.58 -4.68 5.91
C LYS A 145 -7.87 -5.92 5.05
N SER A 146 -7.84 -5.79 3.73
CA SER A 146 -8.05 -6.87 2.76
C SER A 146 -7.49 -6.47 1.39
N ARG A 147 -7.44 -7.40 0.42
CA ARG A 147 -7.03 -7.06 -0.97
C ARG A 147 -8.04 -6.19 -1.73
N ARG A 148 -9.29 -6.16 -1.25
CA ARG A 148 -10.36 -5.30 -1.77
C ARG A 148 -10.22 -3.83 -1.36
N SER A 149 -9.49 -3.60 -0.27
CA SER A 149 -9.34 -2.31 0.40
C SER A 149 -8.64 -1.30 -0.50
#